data_AF-A0AAV4RK28-F1
#
_entry.id   AF-A0AAV4RK28-F1
#
_cell.length_a   1.000
_cell.length_b   1.000
_cell.length_c   1.000
_cell.angle_alpha   90.00
_cell.angle_beta   90.00
_cell.angle_gamma   90.00
#
_symmetry.space_group_name_H-M   'P 1'
#
loop_
_entity.id
_entity.type
_entity.pdbx_description
1 polymer ?
#
loop_
_entity_poly.entity_id
_entity_poly.type
_entity_poly.pdbx_seq_one_letter_code
_entity_poly.pdbx_strand_id
1 'polypeptide(L)' 'KWSPALQIRTVLLSIQALLSAPNPDDPLANDVAEQWKINEVEAIKTAREWTRLYAMNN' A
#
# COMPACT_ATOMS: atom_id res chain seq x y z
N LYS A 1 -3.10 -3.86 -14.50
CA LYS A 1 -2.92 -4.54 -15.81
C LYS A 1 -1.98 -3.70 -16.68
N TRP A 2 -0.99 -4.31 -17.31
CA TRP A 2 -0.02 -3.61 -18.17
C TRP A 2 -0.62 -3.22 -19.52
N SER A 3 -0.24 -2.05 -20.04
CA SER A 3 -0.53 -1.58 -21.40
C SER A 3 0.63 -0.71 -21.90
N PRO A 4 1.06 -0.83 -23.17
CA PRO A 4 2.17 -0.06 -23.72
C PRO A 4 1.87 1.45 -23.82
N ALA A 5 0.61 1.86 -23.67
CA ALA A 5 0.22 3.27 -23.60
C ALA A 5 0.55 3.92 -22.25
N LEU A 6 0.86 3.13 -21.21
CA LEU A 6 1.21 3.65 -19.90
C LEU A 6 2.63 4.20 -19.89
N GLN A 7 2.77 5.41 -19.36
CA GLN A 7 4.06 6.04 -19.11
C GLN A 7 4.54 5.71 -17.69
N ILE A 8 5.85 5.80 -17.46
CA ILE A 8 6.45 5.62 -16.13
C ILE A 8 5.75 6.53 -15.11
N ARG A 9 5.51 7.80 -15.46
CA ARG A 9 4.79 8.76 -14.59
C ARG A 9 3.41 8.23 -14.16
N THR A 10 2.63 7.70 -15.08
CA THR A 10 1.29 7.18 -14.78
C THR A 10 1.35 5.92 -13.90
N VAL A 11 2.36 5.08 -14.10
CA VAL A 11 2.57 3.90 -13.25
C VAL A 11 2.95 4.30 -11.82
N LEU A 12 3.87 5.25 -11.65
CA LEU A 12 4.28 5.73 -10.33
C LEU A 12 3.13 6.41 -9.57
N LEU A 13 2.29 7.20 -10.27
CA LEU A 13 1.08 7.78 -9.67
C LEU A 13 0.07 6.70 -9.24
N SER A 14 -0.06 5.62 -10.01
CA SER A 14 -0.90 4.49 -9.61
C SER A 14 -0.38 3.81 -8.35
N ILE A 15 0.93 3.71 -8.17
CA ILE A 15 1.55 3.16 -6.95
C ILE A 15 1.27 4.09 -5.76
N GLN A 16 1.47 5.40 -5.92
CA GLN A 16 1.15 6.38 -4.86
C GLN A 16 -0.33 6.36 -4.48
N ALA A 17 -1.23 6.23 -5.45
CA ALA A 17 -2.66 6.09 -5.21
C ALA A 17 -2.98 4.82 -4.41
N LEU A 18 -2.33 3.69 -4.73
CA LEU A 18 -2.49 2.43 -4.00
C LEU A 18 -2.03 2.54 -2.54
N LEU A 19 -0.96 3.30 -2.25
CA LEU A 19 -0.54 3.58 -0.88
C LEU A 19 -1.58 4.40 -0.09
N SER A 20 -2.36 5.23 -0.80
CA SER A 20 -3.41 6.05 -0.18
C SER A 20 -4.73 5.30 0.01
N ALA A 21 -4.98 4.28 -0.83
CA ALA A 21 -6.17 3.44 -0.80
C ALA A 21 -5.79 1.97 -1.01
N PRO A 22 -5.34 1.27 0.05
CA PRO A 22 -5.01 -0.15 -0.01
C PRO A 22 -6.25 -0.98 -0.39
N ASN A 23 -6.05 -2.06 -1.14
CA ASN A 23 -7.11 -3.00 -1.49
C ASN A 23 -6.89 -4.35 -0.78
N PRO A 24 -7.48 -4.59 0.40
CA PRO A 24 -7.32 -5.85 1.12
C PRO A 24 -8.08 -7.02 0.46
N ASP A 25 -8.99 -6.76 -0.49
CA ASP A 25 -9.74 -7.80 -1.21
C ASP A 25 -8.99 -8.42 -2.39
N ASP A 26 -7.90 -7.78 -2.84
CA ASP A 26 -6.96 -8.32 -3.84
C ASP A 26 -5.52 -8.29 -3.29
N PRO A 27 -5.21 -9.14 -2.30
CA PRO A 27 -3.97 -9.03 -1.55
C PRO A 27 -2.78 -9.69 -2.25
N LEU A 28 -1.62 -9.05 -2.14
CA LEU A 28 -0.32 -9.68 -2.43
C LEU A 28 0.29 -10.33 -1.19
N ALA A 29 -0.04 -9.81 0.00
CA ALA A 29 0.36 -10.33 1.31
C ALA A 29 -0.90 -10.62 2.13
N ASN A 30 -1.26 -11.90 2.24
CA ASN A 30 -2.53 -12.33 2.83
C ASN A 30 -2.65 -11.99 4.32
N ASP A 31 -1.56 -12.13 5.07
CA ASP A 31 -1.48 -11.83 6.50
C ASP A 31 -1.70 -10.33 6.80
N VAL A 32 -1.04 -9.46 6.04
CA VAL A 32 -1.22 -8.01 6.16
C VAL A 32 -2.65 -7.64 5.76
N ALA A 33 -3.16 -8.19 4.67
CA ALA A 33 -4.53 -7.90 4.22
C ALA A 33 -5.59 -8.39 5.23
N GLU A 34 -5.40 -9.55 5.84
CA GLU A 34 -6.27 -10.04 6.90
C GLU A 34 -6.27 -9.10 8.10
N GLN A 35 -5.11 -8.58 8.53
CA GLN A 35 -5.05 -7.55 9.57
C GLN A 35 -5.81 -6.27 9.18
N TRP A 36 -5.70 -5.82 7.93
CA TRP A 36 -6.47 -4.69 7.42
C TRP A 36 -7.98 -4.94 7.49
N LYS A 37 -8.46 -6.17 7.21
CA LYS A 37 -9.89 -6.52 7.29
C LYS A 37 -10.39 -6.68 8.72
N ILE A 38 -9.58 -7.29 9.60
CA ILE A 38 -9.98 -7.58 10.98
C ILE A 38 -9.91 -6.32 11.85
N ASN A 39 -8.86 -5.52 11.70
CA ASN A 39 -8.63 -4.34 12.52
C ASN A 39 -7.84 -3.27 11.76
N GLU A 40 -8.55 -2.52 10.92
CA GLU A 40 -8.00 -1.43 10.12
C GLU A 40 -7.26 -0.37 10.97
N VAL A 41 -7.75 -0.08 12.18
CA VAL A 41 -7.13 0.92 13.07
C VAL A 41 -5.73 0.49 13.49
N GLU A 42 -5.54 -0.77 13.90
CA GLU A 42 -4.22 -1.28 14.26
C GLU A 42 -3.31 -1.45 13.04
N ALA A 43 -3.87 -1.82 11.88
CA ALA A 43 -3.13 -1.87 10.61
C ALA A 43 -2.58 -0.50 10.21
N ILE A 44 -3.39 0.56 10.30
CA ILE A 44 -2.96 1.95 10.04
C ILE A 44 -1.87 2.39 11.03
N LYS A 45 -2.03 2.04 12.32
CA LYS A 45 -1.03 2.35 13.34
C LYS A 45 0.32 1.67 13.07
N THR A 46 0.28 0.39 12.70
CA THR A 46 1.47 -0.38 12.30
C THR A 46 2.12 0.23 11.06
N ALA A 47 1.32 0.58 10.04
CA ALA A 47 1.82 1.24 8.83
C ALA A 47 2.52 2.57 9.13
N ARG A 48 1.99 3.38 10.06
CA ARG A 48 2.63 4.63 10.51
C ARG A 48 3.96 4.38 11.20
N GLU A 49 4.03 3.40 12.11
CA GLU A 49 5.28 3.09 12.80
C GLU A 49 6.34 2.57 11.82
N TRP A 50 5.97 1.69 10.89
CA TRP A 50 6.89 1.20 9.86
C TRP A 50 7.37 2.31 8.94
N THR A 51 6.49 3.25 8.58
CA THR A 51 6.88 4.45 7.83
C THR A 51 7.94 5.24 8.61
N ARG A 52 7.76 5.41 9.91
CA ARG A 52 8.73 6.11 10.78
C ARG A 52 10.08 5.41 10.83
N LEU A 53 10.08 4.09 10.98
CA LEU A 53 11.29 3.28 11.12
C LEU A 53 12.07 3.12 9.82
N TYR A 54 11.36 2.98 8.70
CA TYR A 54 11.96 2.52 7.44
C TYR A 54 11.79 3.48 6.26
N ALA A 55 11.16 4.65 6.43
CA ALA A 55 10.87 5.54 5.30
C ALA A 55 10.98 7.05 5.61
N MET A 56 11.46 7.45 6.80
CA MET A 56 11.62 8.88 7.15
C MET A 56 13.03 9.43 6.98
N ASN A 57 14.09 8.62 7.18
CA ASN A 57 15.49 9.05 7.15
C ASN A 57 16.34 8.13 6.26
N ASN A 58 15.84 7.83 5.06
CA ASN A 58 16.47 6.91 4.12
C ASN A 58 17.35 7.64 3.11
#